data_AF-A0A2H6N361-F1
#
_entry.id   AF-A0A2H6N361-F1
#
_cell.length_a   1.000
_cell.length_b   1.000
_cell.length_c   1.000
_cell.angle_alpha   90.00
_cell.angle_beta   90.00
_cell.angle_gamma   90.00
#
_symmetry.space_group_name_H-M   'P 1'
#
loop_
_entity.id
_entity.type
_entity.pdbx_description
1 polymer ?
#
loop_
_entity_poly.entity_id
_entity_poly.type
_entity_poly.pdbx_seq_one_letter_code
_entity_poly.pdbx_strand_id
1 'polypeptide(L)'
;KALADALQFSDLSRYDLNALQVEKEFEKVAYIMKKLKEICHTQRSTRRFLYELSVALLKLDCQGLIARIIQDTVIFTAAVKLGKNWRELAEKLARLTKQQIDAYETPHHSKSGEVAPEVSLTIFLLY
;
A
#
# COMPACT_ATOMS: atom_id res chain seq x y z
N LYS A 1 9.50 -12.54 -20.48
CA LYS A 1 8.73 -13.27 -21.53
C LYS A 1 7.53 -14.01 -20.96
N ALA A 2 7.72 -15.02 -20.09
CA ALA A 2 6.63 -15.80 -19.49
C ALA A 2 5.51 -14.95 -18.84
N LEU A 3 5.84 -13.83 -18.19
CA LEU A 3 4.84 -12.89 -17.66
C LEU A 3 3.97 -12.26 -18.74
N ALA A 4 4.55 -11.83 -19.87
CA ALA A 4 3.79 -11.27 -20.99
C ALA A 4 2.86 -12.32 -21.61
N ASP A 5 3.35 -13.57 -21.71
CA ASP A 5 2.59 -14.69 -22.25
C ASP A 5 1.40 -15.05 -21.32
N ALA A 6 1.63 -15.11 -20.00
CA ALA A 6 0.61 -15.42 -19.00
C ALA A 6 -0.51 -14.37 -18.92
N LEU A 7 -0.16 -13.11 -19.19
CA LEU A 7 -1.11 -11.99 -19.27
C LEU A 7 -1.96 -12.01 -20.56
N GLN A 8 -1.67 -12.92 -21.51
CA GLN A 8 -2.43 -13.12 -22.76
C GLN A 8 -2.67 -11.80 -23.51
N PHE A 9 -1.70 -10.90 -23.49
CA PHE A 9 -1.79 -9.66 -24.20
C PHE A 9 -1.55 -9.87 -25.68
N SER A 10 -2.63 -9.94 -26.45
CA SER A 10 -2.60 -9.99 -27.92
C SER A 10 -1.82 -8.84 -28.54
N ASP A 11 -1.73 -7.70 -27.84
CA ASP A 11 -0.95 -6.54 -28.26
C ASP A 11 0.52 -6.58 -27.81
N LEU A 12 0.87 -7.30 -26.72
CA LEU A 12 2.28 -7.42 -26.31
C LEU A 12 3.08 -8.31 -27.25
N SER A 13 2.45 -9.27 -27.93
CA SER A 13 3.13 -10.04 -28.98
C SER A 13 3.54 -9.19 -30.20
N ARG A 14 2.97 -7.98 -30.35
CA ARG A 14 3.41 -6.97 -31.34
C ARG A 14 4.60 -6.14 -30.86
N TYR A 15 4.85 -6.12 -29.55
CA TYR A 15 6.00 -5.43 -28.97
C TYR A 15 7.14 -6.44 -28.84
N ASP A 16 8.09 -6.35 -29.76
CA ASP A 16 9.32 -7.12 -29.62
C ASP A 16 10.10 -6.59 -28.40
N LEU A 17 9.98 -7.31 -27.28
CA LEU A 17 10.74 -7.07 -26.06
C LEU A 17 12.26 -7.12 -26.30
N ASN A 18 12.71 -7.72 -27.41
CA ASN A 18 14.11 -7.71 -27.85
C ASN A 18 14.47 -6.46 -28.69
N ALA A 19 13.49 -5.79 -29.28
CA ALA A 19 13.69 -4.52 -30.00
C ALA A 19 13.70 -3.31 -29.05
N LEU A 20 13.11 -3.44 -27.86
CA LEU A 20 13.42 -2.57 -26.74
C LEU A 20 14.90 -2.79 -26.39
N GLN A 21 15.77 -1.84 -26.73
CA GLN A 21 17.21 -1.81 -26.38
C GLN A 21 17.42 -1.66 -24.86
N VAL A 22 16.88 -2.60 -24.12
CA VAL A 22 16.77 -2.62 -22.68
C VAL A 22 17.51 -3.88 -22.26
N GLU A 23 18.79 -3.73 -21.93
CA GLU A 23 19.66 -4.87 -21.62
C GLU A 23 19.24 -5.61 -20.35
N LYS A 24 18.56 -4.91 -19.42
CA LYS A 24 18.26 -5.44 -18.09
C LYS A 24 16.85 -6.02 -18.00
N GLU A 25 16.76 -7.23 -17.44
CA GLU A 25 15.49 -7.95 -17.30
C GLU A 25 14.45 -7.22 -16.43
N PHE A 26 14.87 -6.52 -15.36
CA PHE A 26 13.93 -5.77 -14.52
C PHE A 26 13.26 -4.61 -15.26
N GLU A 27 13.96 -4.00 -16.23
CA GLU A 27 13.44 -2.90 -17.03
C GLU A 27 12.38 -3.42 -18.03
N LYS A 28 12.61 -4.60 -18.61
CA LYS A 28 11.60 -5.30 -19.43
C LYS A 28 10.35 -5.65 -18.60
N VAL A 29 10.52 -6.12 -17.36
CA VAL A 29 9.39 -6.38 -16.44
C VAL A 29 8.66 -5.09 -16.09
N ALA A 30 9.37 -4.00 -15.80
CA ALA A 30 8.79 -2.70 -15.53
C ALA A 30 7.98 -2.17 -16.73
N TYR A 31 8.49 -2.39 -17.96
CA TYR A 31 7.77 -2.06 -19.18
C TYR A 31 6.45 -2.83 -19.31
N ILE A 32 6.48 -4.15 -19.12
CA ILE A 32 5.27 -4.99 -19.13
C ILE A 32 4.27 -4.51 -18.08
N MET A 33 4.75 -4.20 -16.87
CA MET A 33 3.91 -3.71 -15.78
C MET A 33 3.25 -2.37 -16.10
N LYS A 34 4.02 -1.45 -16.69
CA LYS A 34 3.51 -0.15 -17.16
C LYS A 34 2.42 -0.34 -18.21
N LYS A 35 2.62 -1.22 -19.19
CA LYS A 35 1.62 -1.53 -20.22
C LYS A 35 0.36 -2.17 -19.67
N LEU A 36 0.50 -3.14 -18.76
CA LEU A 36 -0.64 -3.72 -18.05
C LEU A 36 -1.45 -2.64 -17.32
N LYS A 37 -0.77 -1.70 -16.65
CA LYS A 37 -1.42 -0.58 -15.97
C LYS A 37 -2.16 0.34 -16.96
N GLU A 38 -1.55 0.69 -18.09
CA GLU A 38 -2.19 1.49 -19.15
C GLU A 38 -3.47 0.81 -19.66
N ILE A 39 -3.42 -0.49 -19.95
CA ILE A 39 -4.57 -1.25 -20.47
C ILE A 39 -5.69 -1.36 -19.42
N CYS A 40 -5.36 -1.66 -18.16
CA CYS A 40 -6.37 -1.68 -17.10
C CYS A 40 -6.94 -0.30 -16.80
N HIS A 41 -6.19 0.78 -17.05
CA HIS A 41 -6.68 2.13 -16.88
C HIS A 41 -7.69 2.52 -17.97
N THR A 42 -7.42 2.15 -19.23
CA THR A 42 -8.34 2.40 -20.35
C THR A 42 -9.59 1.52 -20.29
N GLN A 43 -9.48 0.31 -19.71
CA GLN A 43 -10.59 -0.65 -19.54
C GLN A 43 -11.05 -0.78 -18.09
N ARG A 44 -11.08 0.32 -17.34
CA ARG A 44 -11.25 0.32 -15.87
C ARG A 44 -12.58 -0.28 -15.38
N SER A 45 -13.62 -0.30 -16.21
CA SER A 45 -14.92 -0.91 -15.88
C SER A 45 -14.89 -2.44 -15.92
N THR A 46 -13.99 -3.04 -16.70
CA THR A 46 -13.95 -4.49 -16.96
C THR A 46 -12.68 -5.16 -16.45
N ARG A 47 -11.56 -4.43 -16.32
CA ARG A 47 -10.26 -4.98 -15.91
C ARG A 47 -9.69 -4.26 -14.69
N ARG A 48 -9.28 -5.04 -13.69
CA ARG A 48 -8.58 -4.53 -12.50
C ARG A 48 -7.12 -4.95 -12.55
N PHE A 49 -6.22 -3.98 -12.46
CA PHE A 49 -4.76 -4.19 -12.53
C PHE A 49 -4.25 -5.30 -11.60
N LEU A 50 -4.60 -5.23 -10.31
CA LEU A 50 -4.15 -6.22 -9.33
C LEU A 50 -4.72 -7.62 -9.60
N TYR A 51 -5.94 -7.70 -10.16
CA TYR A 51 -6.57 -8.97 -10.51
C TYR A 51 -5.84 -9.64 -11.68
N GLU A 52 -5.63 -8.91 -12.78
CA GLU A 52 -4.91 -9.42 -13.95
C GLU A 52 -3.49 -9.86 -13.61
N LEU A 53 -2.79 -9.05 -12.81
CA LEU A 53 -1.45 -9.39 -12.33
C LEU A 53 -1.47 -10.65 -11.45
N SER A 54 -2.43 -10.76 -10.53
CA SER A 54 -2.54 -11.93 -9.65
C SER A 54 -2.80 -13.21 -10.45
N VAL A 55 -3.71 -13.17 -11.43
CA VAL A 55 -4.00 -14.31 -12.30
C VAL A 55 -2.77 -14.72 -13.11
N ALA A 56 -2.02 -13.77 -13.66
CA ALA A 56 -0.79 -14.07 -14.40
C ALA A 56 0.29 -14.69 -13.51
N LEU A 57 0.47 -14.18 -12.30
CA LEU A 57 1.44 -14.74 -11.35
C LEU A 57 1.02 -16.14 -10.86
N LEU A 58 -0.28 -16.42 -10.73
CA LEU A 58 -0.78 -17.75 -10.40
C LEU A 58 -0.48 -18.75 -11.52
N LYS A 59 -0.66 -18.36 -12.78
CA LYS A 59 -0.29 -19.19 -13.95
C LYS A 59 1.21 -19.49 -14.04
N LEU A 60 2.04 -18.69 -13.39
CA LEU A 60 3.50 -18.86 -13.30
C LEU A 60 3.94 -19.50 -11.99
N ASP A 61 3.00 -20.03 -11.20
CA ASP A 61 3.25 -20.63 -9.88
C ASP A 61 3.99 -19.70 -8.89
N CYS A 62 3.87 -18.38 -9.06
CA CYS A 62 4.54 -17.35 -8.26
C CYS A 62 3.72 -16.96 -7.00
N GLN A 63 3.22 -17.95 -6.26
CA GLN A 63 2.29 -17.74 -5.14
C GLN A 63 2.88 -16.88 -4.01
N GLY A 64 4.17 -17.06 -3.69
CA GLY A 64 4.85 -16.25 -2.67
C GLY A 64 4.92 -14.76 -3.03
N LEU A 65 5.05 -14.43 -4.32
CA LEU A 65 5.04 -13.05 -4.79
C LEU A 65 3.64 -12.42 -4.69
N ILE A 66 2.59 -13.20 -4.98
CA ILE A 66 1.20 -12.75 -4.80
C ILE A 66 0.91 -12.45 -3.34
N ALA A 67 1.32 -13.33 -2.43
CA ALA A 67 1.14 -13.11 -0.99
C ALA A 67 1.77 -11.79 -0.54
N ARG A 68 3.00 -11.49 -1.00
CA ARG A 68 3.68 -10.23 -0.70
C ARG A 68 2.95 -9.02 -1.30
N ILE A 69 2.55 -9.07 -2.57
CA ILE A 69 1.82 -7.98 -3.22
C ILE A 69 0.50 -7.68 -2.49
N ILE A 70 -0.23 -8.72 -2.09
CA ILE A 70 -1.48 -8.57 -1.33
C ILE A 70 -1.19 -7.93 0.03
N GLN A 71 -0.19 -8.44 0.75
CA GLN A 71 0.22 -7.89 2.05
C GLN A 71 0.58 -6.40 1.93
N ASP A 72 1.45 -6.03 0.99
CA ASP A 72 1.87 -4.65 0.76
C ASP A 72 0.68 -3.76 0.39
N THR A 73 -0.24 -4.26 -0.44
CA THR A 73 -1.46 -3.52 -0.82
C THR A 73 -2.38 -3.28 0.38
N VAL A 74 -2.55 -4.27 1.26
CA VAL A 74 -3.35 -4.15 2.48
C VAL A 74 -2.71 -3.16 3.44
N ILE A 75 -1.40 -3.27 3.68
CA ILE A 75 -0.64 -2.36 4.55
C ILE A 75 -0.75 -0.93 4.03
N PHE A 76 -0.50 -0.71 2.73
CA PHE A 76 -0.60 0.63 2.13
C PHE A 76 -2.02 1.19 2.23
N THR A 77 -3.03 0.38 1.95
CA THR A 77 -4.44 0.80 2.05
C THR A 77 -4.80 1.15 3.50
N ALA A 78 -4.36 0.36 4.47
CA ALA A 78 -4.58 0.63 5.88
C ALA A 78 -3.87 1.93 6.31
N ALA A 79 -2.61 2.12 5.93
CA ALA A 79 -1.84 3.33 6.23
C ALA A 79 -2.51 4.59 5.65
N VAL A 80 -2.99 4.55 4.41
CA VAL A 80 -3.69 5.69 3.79
C VAL A 80 -5.01 6.00 4.51
N LYS A 81 -5.80 4.97 4.83
CA LYS A 81 -7.08 5.14 5.56
C LYS A 81 -6.85 5.68 6.97
N LEU A 82 -5.90 5.11 7.69
CA LEU A 82 -5.56 5.52 9.06
C LEU A 82 -4.92 6.90 9.07
N GLY A 83 -4.09 7.25 8.08
CA GLY A 83 -3.39 8.54 8.04
C GLY A 83 -4.33 9.75 8.05
N LYS A 84 -5.50 9.66 7.40
CA LYS A 84 -6.53 10.71 7.49
C LYS A 84 -7.06 10.84 8.93
N ASN A 85 -7.39 9.72 9.56
CA ASN A 85 -7.93 9.70 10.91
C ASN A 85 -6.90 10.16 11.94
N TRP A 86 -5.63 9.78 11.77
CA TRP A 86 -4.52 10.24 12.60
C TRP A 86 -4.33 11.75 12.52
N ARG A 87 -4.41 12.33 11.32
CA ARG A 87 -4.33 13.79 11.16
C ARG A 87 -5.51 14.51 11.85
N GLU A 88 -6.72 14.01 11.66
CA GLU A 88 -7.91 14.57 12.32
C GLU A 88 -7.80 14.48 13.86
N LEU A 89 -7.30 13.36 14.37
CA LEU A 89 -7.06 13.19 15.79
C LEU A 89 -6.00 14.17 16.31
N ALA A 90 -4.87 14.30 15.62
CA ALA A 90 -3.82 15.25 15.97
C ALA A 90 -4.34 16.70 16.01
N GLU A 91 -5.17 17.10 15.03
CA GLU A 91 -5.81 18.42 15.01
C GLU A 91 -6.77 18.66 16.19
N LYS A 92 -7.48 17.62 16.64
CA LYS A 92 -8.35 17.69 17.83
C LYS A 92 -7.52 17.76 19.10
N LEU A 93 -6.46 16.96 19.22
CA LEU A 93 -5.57 16.94 20.37
C LEU A 93 -4.81 18.25 20.53
N ALA A 94 -4.37 18.87 19.43
CA ALA A 94 -3.72 20.18 19.43
C ALA A 94 -4.59 21.31 20.00
N ARG A 95 -5.92 21.12 20.05
CA ARG A 95 -6.88 22.08 20.64
C ARG A 95 -7.13 21.84 22.13
N LEU A 96 -6.68 20.72 22.69
CA LEU A 96 -6.87 20.42 24.10
C LEU A 96 -5.96 21.28 24.95
N THR A 97 -6.49 21.76 26.08
CA THR A 97 -5.68 22.43 27.09
C THR A 97 -4.99 21.42 27.98
N LYS A 98 -3.91 21.86 28.65
CA LYS A 98 -3.21 21.03 29.65
C LYS A 98 -4.16 20.49 30.72
N GLN A 99 -5.12 21.30 31.19
CA GLN A 99 -6.11 20.88 32.19
C GLN A 99 -7.00 19.75 31.69
N GLN A 100 -7.37 19.72 30.41
CA GLN A 100 -8.16 18.65 29.81
C GLN A 100 -7.36 17.36 29.64
N ILE A 101 -6.08 17.48 29.28
CA ILE A 101 -5.15 16.36 29.18
C ILE A 101 -4.93 15.74 30.57
N ASP A 102 -4.61 16.57 31.58
CA ASP A 102 -4.38 16.13 32.96
C ASP A 102 -5.63 15.44 33.54
N ALA A 103 -6.82 15.99 33.29
CA ALA A 103 -8.08 15.40 33.75
C ALA A 103 -8.36 14.02 33.14
N TYR A 104 -7.97 13.80 31.88
CA TYR A 104 -8.08 12.51 31.22
C TYR A 104 -7.03 11.51 31.71
N GLU A 105 -5.80 11.95 31.93
CA GLU A 105 -4.69 11.08 32.33
C GLU A 105 -4.73 10.69 33.83
N THR A 106 -5.29 11.54 34.70
CA THR A 106 -5.47 11.30 36.15
C THR A 106 -5.92 9.87 36.53
N PRO A 107 -7.00 9.30 35.96
CA PRO A 107 -7.45 7.93 36.26
C PRO A 107 -6.53 6.82 35.71
N HIS A 108 -5.59 7.15 34.83
CA HIS A 108 -4.67 6.20 34.18
C HIS A 108 -3.27 6.22 34.77
N HIS A 109 -3.00 7.04 35.78
CA HIS A 109 -1.74 7.00 36.49
C HIS A 109 -1.58 5.66 37.22
N SER A 110 -0.43 5.03 36.98
CA SER A 110 0.07 3.95 37.82
C SER A 110 0.38 4.48 39.23
N LYS A 111 0.62 3.58 40.18
CA LYS A 111 0.96 3.93 41.56
C LYS A 111 2.24 4.78 41.69
N SER A 112 3.11 4.78 40.67
CA SER A 112 4.30 5.62 40.56
C SER A 112 4.04 6.98 39.91
N GLY A 113 2.80 7.27 39.50
CA GLY A 113 2.45 8.51 38.80
C GLY A 113 2.80 8.51 37.31
N GLU A 114 3.20 7.37 36.74
CA GLU A 114 3.44 7.24 35.30
C GLU A 114 2.16 6.84 34.57
N VAL A 115 1.93 7.46 33.41
CA VAL A 115 0.85 7.10 32.48
C VAL A 115 1.41 6.15 31.44
N ALA A 116 0.74 5.02 31.19
CA ALA A 116 1.21 4.07 30.19
C ALA A 116 1.21 4.71 28.79
N PRO A 117 2.21 4.40 27.93
CA PRO A 117 2.33 5.04 26.63
C PRO A 117 1.17 4.72 25.67
N GLU A 118 0.39 3.70 25.97
CA GLU A 118 -0.81 3.33 25.21
C GLU A 118 -1.99 4.27 25.47
N VAL A 119 -1.99 4.97 26.61
CA VAL A 119 -3.12 5.81 27.07
C VAL A 119 -2.75 7.28 27.29
N SER A 120 -1.46 7.63 27.18
CA SER A 120 -1.01 9.03 27.26
C SER A 120 -1.37 9.80 25.99
N LEU A 121 -2.10 10.91 26.18
CA LEU A 121 -2.46 11.82 25.09
C LEU A 121 -1.28 12.70 24.67
N THR A 122 -0.27 12.81 25.53
CA THR A 122 0.93 13.61 25.28
C THR A 122 1.84 13.01 24.21
N ILE A 123 1.79 11.69 23.98
CA ILE A 123 2.60 11.00 22.96
C ILE A 123 2.20 11.43 21.54
N PHE A 124 0.94 11.81 21.35
CA PHE A 124 0.43 12.30 20.08
C PHE A 124 0.78 13.78 19.79
N LEU A 125 1.31 14.51 20.77
CA LEU A 125 1.77 15.90 20.61
C LEU A 125 3.27 16.01 20.33
N LEU A 126 4.01 14.90 20.38
CA LEU A 126 5.46 14.83 20.15
C LEU A 126 5.84 14.43 18.70
N TYR A 127 4.86 14.22 17.82
CA TYR A 127 5.00 13.90 16.40
C TYR A 127 4.24 14.90 15.52
#